data_AF-A0A562SR46-F1
#
_entry.id   AF-A0A562SR46-F1
#
_cell.length_a   1.000
_cell.length_b   1.000
_cell.length_c   1.000
_cell.angle_alpha   90.00
_cell.angle_beta   90.00
_cell.angle_gamma   90.00
#
_symmetry.space_group_name_H-M   'P 1'
#
loop_
_entity.id
_entity.type
_entity.pdbx_description
1 polymer ?
#
loop_
_entity_poly.entity_id
_entity_poly.type
_entity_poly.pdbx_seq_one_letter_code
_entity_poly.pdbx_strand_id
1 'polypeptide(L)'
;MKRFKQIEFYSSVLLIIGFFISWLISRDNSQLLTAYFVVGAVHIVGMLVHAANKWFTNRSSLRLYYHWLIAILILLVPFGFGLFILLYTAPVLALIYTIICKLELNALELKELVHLK
;
A
#
# COMPACT_ATOMS: atom_id res chain seq x y z
N MET A 1 -8.03 -4.99 -14.29
CA MET A 1 -6.78 -5.23 -13.55
C MET A 1 -5.74 -4.12 -13.76
N LYS A 2 -5.22 -3.89 -14.98
CA LYS A 2 -4.17 -2.87 -15.23
C LYS A 2 -4.58 -1.44 -14.81
N ARG A 3 -5.73 -0.95 -15.27
CA ARG A 3 -6.25 0.39 -14.89
C ARG A 3 -6.40 0.57 -13.37
N PHE A 4 -6.93 -0.45 -12.68
CA PHE A 4 -7.06 -0.42 -11.23
C PHE A 4 -5.70 -0.31 -10.54
N LYS A 5 -4.70 -1.09 -10.98
CA LYS A 5 -3.34 -0.99 -10.44
C LYS A 5 -2.67 0.36 -10.72
N GLN A 6 -2.94 0.94 -11.89
CA GLN A 6 -2.45 2.29 -12.20
C GLN A 6 -3.03 3.28 -11.21
N ILE A 7 -4.35 3.23 -10.97
CA ILE A 7 -5.02 4.07 -9.99
C ILE A 7 -4.42 3.86 -8.59
N GLU A 8 -4.23 2.63 -8.14
CA GLU A 8 -3.62 2.34 -6.83
C GLU A 8 -2.19 2.87 -6.71
N PHE A 9 -1.36 2.68 -7.73
CA PHE A 9 0.01 3.17 -7.72
C PHE A 9 0.04 4.70 -7.67
N TYR A 10 -0.70 5.38 -8.55
CA TYR A 10 -0.73 6.84 -8.60
C TYR A 10 -1.38 7.44 -7.36
N SER A 11 -2.45 6.84 -6.81
CA SER A 11 -3.07 7.31 -5.58
C SER A 11 -2.11 7.19 -4.39
N SER A 12 -1.38 6.08 -4.29
CA SER A 12 -0.39 5.88 -3.22
C SER A 12 0.73 6.92 -3.31
N VAL A 13 1.29 7.13 -4.50
CA VAL A 13 2.33 8.15 -4.73
C VAL A 13 1.82 9.55 -4.42
N LEU A 14 0.63 9.90 -4.90
CA LEU A 14 0.04 11.22 -4.70
C LEU A 14 -0.26 11.49 -3.23
N LEU A 15 -0.82 10.51 -2.50
CA LEU A 15 -1.09 10.66 -1.08
C LEU A 15 0.19 10.82 -0.27
N ILE A 16 1.21 9.99 -0.51
CA ILE A 16 2.49 10.06 0.21
C ILE A 16 3.16 11.41 -0.04
N ILE A 17 3.31 11.81 -1.30
CA ILE A 17 3.96 13.08 -1.66
C ILE A 17 3.12 14.27 -1.19
N GLY A 18 1.81 14.22 -1.36
CA GLY A 18 0.89 15.29 -0.98
C GLY A 18 0.88 15.57 0.51
N PHE A 19 0.78 14.52 1.34
CA PHE A 19 0.88 14.68 2.80
C PHE A 19 2.27 15.11 3.25
N PHE A 20 3.33 14.62 2.60
CA PHE A 20 4.69 15.05 2.91
C PHE A 20 4.91 16.55 2.64
N ILE A 21 4.47 17.04 1.48
CA ILE A 21 4.53 18.47 1.13
C ILE A 21 3.66 19.29 2.08
N SER A 22 2.43 18.84 2.35
CA SER A 22 1.50 19.54 3.26
C SER A 22 2.11 19.69 4.66
N TRP A 23 2.71 18.63 5.20
CA TRP A 23 3.40 18.66 6.48
C TRP A 23 4.63 19.58 6.49
N LEU A 24 5.39 19.65 5.39
CA LEU A 24 6.53 20.56 5.28
C LEU A 24 6.11 22.04 5.34
N ILE A 25 4.93 22.36 4.81
CA ILE A 25 4.38 23.73 4.78
C ILE A 25 3.75 24.09 6.13
N SER A 26 2.87 23.23 6.65
CA SER A 26 2.10 23.52 7.86
C SER A 26 2.90 23.33 9.15
N ARG A 27 3.89 22.43 9.13
CA ARG A 27 4.62 21.90 10.30
C ARG A 27 3.71 21.36 11.41
N ASP A 28 2.46 21.03 11.07
CA ASP A 28 1.49 20.52 12.01
C ASP A 28 1.58 18.99 12.08
N ASN A 29 1.93 18.48 13.27
CA ASN A 29 2.04 17.05 13.53
C ASN A 29 0.68 16.33 13.50
N SER A 30 -0.45 17.03 13.65
CA SER A 30 -1.79 16.45 13.49
C SER A 30 -2.03 15.91 12.07
N GLN A 31 -1.38 16.53 11.08
CA GLN A 31 -1.47 16.11 9.68
C GLN A 31 -0.74 14.79 9.43
N LEU A 32 0.34 14.50 10.18
CA LEU A 32 1.02 13.20 10.10
C LEU A 32 0.10 12.07 10.57
N LEU A 33 -0.61 12.28 11.68
CA LEU A 33 -1.58 11.30 12.18
C LEU A 33 -2.70 11.06 11.14
N THR A 34 -3.21 12.14 10.55
CA THR A 34 -4.22 12.06 9.50
C THR A 34 -3.69 11.31 8.28
N ALA A 35 -2.46 11.58 7.85
CA ALA A 35 -1.80 10.89 6.75
C ALA A 35 -1.68 9.38 7.01
N TYR A 36 -1.30 8.98 8.23
CA TYR A 36 -1.20 7.57 8.61
C TYR A 36 -2.52 6.82 8.40
N PHE A 37 -3.62 7.37 8.91
CA PHE A 37 -4.93 6.74 8.78
C PHE A 37 -5.43 6.74 7.34
N VAL A 38 -5.30 7.86 6.62
CA VAL A 38 -5.80 7.98 5.24
C VAL A 38 -5.02 7.07 4.29
N VAL A 39 -3.69 7.13 4.30
CA VAL A 39 -2.84 6.28 3.46
C VAL A 39 -3.03 4.80 3.82
N GLY A 40 -3.04 4.49 5.11
CA GLY A 40 -3.26 3.13 5.60
C GLY A 40 -4.61 2.55 5.17
N ALA A 41 -5.69 3.32 5.32
CA ALA A 41 -7.03 2.90 4.91
C ALA A 41 -7.10 2.64 3.41
N VAL A 42 -6.54 3.51 2.57
CA VAL A 42 -6.49 3.32 1.12
C VAL A 42 -5.75 2.04 0.75
N HIS A 43 -4.60 1.77 1.39
CA HIS A 43 -3.85 0.54 1.15
C HIS A 43 -4.60 -0.71 1.62
N ILE A 44 -5.28 -0.67 2.77
CA ILE A 44 -6.11 -1.78 3.25
C ILE A 44 -7.27 -2.07 2.29
N VAL A 45 -7.95 -1.03 1.80
CA VAL A 45 -9.02 -1.20 0.78
C VAL A 45 -8.45 -1.85 -0.48
N GLY A 46 -7.29 -1.39 -0.97
CA GLY A 46 -6.60 -1.99 -2.10
C GLY A 46 -6.30 -3.47 -1.88
N MET A 47 -5.75 -3.82 -0.71
CA MET A 47 -5.51 -5.20 -0.30
C MET A 47 -6.79 -6.06 -0.33
N LEU A 48 -7.90 -5.55 0.21
CA LEU A 48 -9.18 -6.27 0.21
C LEU A 48 -9.67 -6.53 -1.22
N VAL A 49 -9.55 -5.55 -2.12
CA VAL A 49 -9.90 -5.72 -3.54
C VAL A 49 -9.03 -6.80 -4.21
N HIS A 50 -7.72 -6.82 -3.94
CA HIS A 50 -6.83 -7.87 -4.45
C HIS A 50 -7.17 -9.26 -3.90
N ALA A 51 -7.50 -9.34 -2.61
CA ALA A 51 -7.89 -10.59 -1.97
C ALA A 51 -9.20 -11.14 -2.54
N ALA A 52 -10.22 -10.29 -2.68
CA ALA A 52 -11.53 -10.66 -3.21
C ALA A 52 -11.47 -11.17 -4.66
N ASN A 53 -10.66 -10.51 -5.50
CA ASN A 53 -10.52 -10.87 -6.90
C ASN A 53 -9.42 -11.91 -7.18
N LYS A 54 -8.71 -12.38 -6.15
CA LYS A 54 -7.54 -13.27 -6.24
C LYS A 54 -6.45 -12.73 -7.18
N TRP A 55 -6.26 -11.42 -7.18
CA TRP A 55 -5.27 -10.75 -8.04
C TRP A 55 -3.90 -10.74 -7.38
N PHE A 56 -2.91 -11.36 -8.03
CA PHE A 56 -1.53 -11.43 -7.55
C PHE A 56 -1.37 -12.07 -6.16
N THR A 57 -2.36 -12.82 -5.66
CA THR A 57 -2.34 -13.50 -4.35
C THR A 57 -1.95 -14.98 -4.46
N ASN A 58 -1.17 -15.34 -5.50
CA ASN A 58 -0.66 -16.70 -5.67
C ASN A 58 0.31 -17.07 -4.53
N ARG A 59 0.46 -18.38 -4.27
CA ARG A 59 1.45 -18.89 -3.32
C ARG A 59 2.84 -18.37 -3.72
N SER A 60 3.54 -17.78 -2.76
CA SER A 60 4.86 -17.12 -2.92
C SER A 60 4.86 -15.73 -3.58
N SER A 61 3.72 -15.06 -3.77
CA SER A 61 3.74 -13.67 -4.23
C SER A 61 4.10 -12.68 -3.10
N LEU A 62 4.86 -11.63 -3.44
CA LEU A 62 5.17 -10.54 -2.51
C LEU A 62 3.91 -9.90 -1.90
N ARG A 63 2.85 -9.77 -2.71
CA ARG A 63 1.52 -9.31 -2.31
C ARG A 63 0.95 -10.14 -1.15
N LEU A 64 1.04 -11.47 -1.23
CA LEU A 64 0.51 -12.36 -0.20
C LEU A 64 1.27 -12.22 1.12
N TYR A 65 2.60 -12.12 1.08
CA TYR A 65 3.40 -11.87 2.28
C TYR A 65 3.07 -10.51 2.91
N TYR A 66 2.93 -9.47 2.09
CA TYR A 66 2.51 -8.15 2.56
C TYR A 66 1.12 -8.19 3.23
N HIS A 67 0.16 -8.92 2.65
CA HIS A 67 -1.16 -9.08 3.25
C HIS A 67 -1.10 -9.71 4.64
N TRP A 68 -0.35 -10.80 4.80
CA TRP A 68 -0.20 -11.47 6.08
C TRP A 68 0.50 -10.60 7.11
N LEU A 69 1.55 -9.87 6.71
CA LEU A 69 2.24 -8.92 7.58
C LEU A 69 1.27 -7.87 8.13
N ILE A 70 0.51 -7.20 7.25
CA ILE A 70 -0.46 -6.18 7.66
C ILE A 70 -1.58 -6.77 8.52
N ALA A 71 -2.09 -7.96 8.17
CA ALA A 71 -3.13 -8.62 8.95
C ALA A 71 -2.67 -8.94 10.38
N ILE A 72 -1.44 -9.44 10.54
CA ILE A 72 -0.84 -9.69 11.86
C ILE A 72 -0.68 -8.38 12.64
N LEU A 73 -0.16 -7.32 12.00
CA LEU A 73 0.01 -6.01 12.65
C LEU A 73 -1.32 -5.42 13.13
N ILE A 74 -2.39 -5.52 12.34
CA ILE A 74 -3.73 -5.08 12.72
C ILE A 74 -4.28 -5.92 13.88
N LEU A 75 -4.09 -7.24 13.85
CA LEU A 75 -4.55 -8.14 14.91
C LEU A 75 -3.83 -7.89 16.24
N LEU A 76 -2.62 -7.34 16.22
CA LEU A 76 -1.86 -6.95 17.41
C LEU A 76 -2.26 -5.59 17.99
N VAL A 77 -3.09 -4.79 17.28
CA VAL A 77 -3.52 -3.44 17.74
C VAL A 77 -4.26 -3.48 19.09
N PRO A 78 -5.23 -4.38 19.35
CA PRO A 78 -5.94 -4.43 20.64
C PRO A 78 -5.03 -4.71 21.85
N PHE A 79 -3.87 -5.32 21.61
CA PHE A 79 -2.88 -5.64 22.64
C PHE A 79 -1.90 -4.48 22.89
N GLY A 80 -2.14 -3.30 22.30
CA GLY A 80 -1.31 -2.11 22.42
C GLY A 80 -0.08 -2.12 21.52
N PHE A 81 0.60 -3.27 21.38
CA PHE A 81 1.83 -3.40 20.60
C PHE A 81 1.67 -3.06 19.11
N GLY A 82 0.55 -3.46 18.49
CA GLY A 82 0.34 -3.26 17.06
C GLY A 82 0.33 -1.78 16.67
N LEU A 83 -0.28 -0.91 17.50
CA LEU A 83 -0.40 0.51 17.19
C LEU A 83 0.94 1.23 17.25
N PHE A 84 1.77 0.95 18.26
CA PHE A 84 3.12 1.50 18.35
C PHE A 84 4.00 1.06 17.18
N ILE A 85 3.97 -0.23 16.84
CA ILE A 85 4.76 -0.76 15.72
C ILE A 85 4.30 -0.13 14.41
N LEU A 86 2.98 -0.06 14.16
CA LEU A 86 2.40 0.57 12.96
C LEU A 86 2.80 2.04 12.86
N LEU A 87 2.84 2.80 13.96
CA LEU A 87 3.20 4.21 13.91
C LEU A 87 4.60 4.45 13.32
N TYR A 88 5.58 3.61 13.67
CA TYR A 88 6.95 3.73 13.16
C TYR A 88 7.16 3.04 11.81
N THR A 89 6.47 1.92 11.59
CA THR A 89 6.66 1.09 10.38
C THR A 89 5.77 1.52 9.22
N ALA A 90 4.67 2.24 9.45
CA ALA A 90 3.71 2.64 8.42
C ALA A 90 4.31 3.41 7.24
N PRO A 91 5.26 4.35 7.41
CA PRO A 91 5.88 5.02 6.25
C PRO A 91 6.62 4.02 5.36
N VAL A 92 7.36 3.10 5.98
CA VAL A 92 8.11 2.06 5.27
C VAL A 92 7.15 1.09 4.58
N LEU A 93 6.10 0.66 5.26
CA LEU A 93 5.07 -0.21 4.70
C LEU A 93 4.33 0.44 3.53
N ALA A 94 4.06 1.75 3.59
CA ALA A 94 3.47 2.50 2.50
C ALA A 94 4.37 2.53 1.25
N LEU A 95 5.69 2.70 1.44
CA LEU A 95 6.66 2.60 0.35
C LEU A 95 6.70 1.18 -0.22
N ILE A 96 6.75 0.16 0.63
CA ILE A 96 6.74 -1.25 0.21
C ILE A 96 5.49 -1.53 -0.62
N TYR A 97 4.29 -1.13 -0.16
CA TYR A 97 3.04 -1.30 -0.90
C TYR A 97 3.14 -0.68 -2.30
N THR A 98 3.60 0.57 -2.37
CA THR A 98 3.76 1.31 -3.62
C THR A 98 4.74 0.63 -4.57
N ILE A 99 5.86 0.11 -4.07
CA ILE A 99 6.85 -0.66 -4.84
C ILE A 99 6.22 -1.94 -5.40
N ILE A 100 5.48 -2.69 -4.58
CA ILE A 100 4.82 -3.92 -5.05
C ILE A 100 3.84 -3.57 -6.18
N CYS A 101 3.02 -2.51 -6.04
CA CYS A 101 2.12 -2.05 -7.09
C CYS A 101 2.86 -1.70 -8.40
N LYS A 102 4.02 -1.05 -8.31
CA LYS A 102 4.88 -0.74 -9.47
C LYS A 102 5.41 -2.01 -10.15
N LEU A 103 5.95 -2.95 -9.38
CA LEU A 103 6.49 -4.20 -9.92
C LEU A 103 5.42 -5.00 -10.69
N GLU A 104 4.20 -5.00 -10.19
CA GLU A 104 3.12 -5.74 -10.83
C GLU A 104 2.52 -5.02 -12.03
N LEU A 105 2.53 -3.68 -12.05
CA LEU A 105 2.25 -2.92 -13.25
C LEU A 105 3.23 -3.27 -14.37
N ASN A 106 4.52 -3.27 -14.05
CA ASN A 106 5.57 -3.66 -15.01
C ASN A 106 5.37 -5.10 -15.50
N ALA A 107 4.98 -6.03 -14.60
CA ALA A 107 4.71 -7.41 -14.99
C ALA A 107 3.49 -7.53 -15.94
N LEU A 108 2.46 -6.71 -15.75
CA LEU A 108 1.30 -6.67 -16.67
C LEU A 108 1.68 -6.09 -18.03
N GLU A 109 2.47 -5.02 -18.06
CA GLU A 109 2.97 -4.41 -19.30
C GLU A 109 3.86 -5.38 -20.08
N LEU A 110 4.78 -6.07 -19.39
CA LEU A 110 5.63 -7.08 -20.02
C LEU A 110 4.79 -8.23 -20.62
N LYS A 111 3.75 -8.68 -19.91
CA LYS A 111 2.85 -9.72 -20.41
C LYS A 111 2.12 -9.27 -21.69
N GLU A 112 1.65 -8.02 -21.75
CA GLU A 112 1.01 -7.47 -22.96
C GLU A 112 1.99 -7.43 -24.13
N LEU A 113 3.25 -7.05 -23.92
CA LEU A 113 4.28 -7.00 -24.96
C LEU A 113 4.65 -8.38 -25.52
N VAL A 114 4.65 -9.42 -24.69
CA VAL A 114 4.94 -10.80 -25.13
C VAL A 114 3.84 -11.35 -26.03
N HIS A 115 2.58 -10.96 -25.82
CA HIS A 115 1.46 -11.39 -26.66
C HIS A 115 1.34 -10.62 -28.00
N LEU A 116 2.15 -9.58 -28.20
CA LEU A 116 2.21 -8.79 -29.43
C LEU A 116 3.34 -9.23 -30.38
N LYS A 117 4.21 -10.17 -29.95
CA LYS A 117 5.20 -10.85 -30.80
C LYS A 117 4.67 -12.18 -31.29
#